data_AF-A0A7S2IUG9-F1
#
_entry.id   AF-A0A7S2IUG9-F1
#
_cell.length_a   1.000
_cell.length_b   1.000
_cell.length_c   1.000
_cell.angle_alpha   90.00
_cell.angle_beta   90.00
_cell.angle_gamma   90.00
#
_symmetry.space_group_name_H-M   'P 1'
#
loop_
_entity.id
_entity.type
_entity.pdbx_description
1 polymer ?
#
loop_
_entity_poly.entity_id
_entity_poly.type
_entity_poly.pdbx_seq_one_letter_code
_entity_poly.pdbx_strand_id
1 'polypeptide(L)'
;YDDAYMVGEQPGEDDELFVIGSFNGWTKPEKMTYVEEFGSYIFALPLGEACVEQFQICMNKNEYFKIFPAAKMAGPDAIVLGPGMAPVGNVWVVDGRPEKI
;
A
#
# COMPACT_ATOMS: atom_id res chain seq x y z
N TYR A 1 -5.76 26.14 1.65
CA TYR A 1 -5.84 24.68 1.53
C TYR A 1 -4.47 24.15 1.88
N ASP A 2 -4.20 24.09 3.18
CA ASP A 2 -2.90 23.76 3.79
C ASP A 2 -3.14 22.67 4.84
N ASP A 3 -3.99 21.70 4.49
CA ASP A 3 -4.16 20.50 5.29
C ASP A 3 -2.99 19.60 4.95
N ALA A 4 -1.87 19.95 5.57
CA ALA A 4 -0.63 19.21 5.57
C ALA A 4 -0.92 17.72 5.63
N TYR A 5 -0.40 16.98 4.65
CA TYR A 5 -0.33 15.53 4.69
C TYR A 5 0.53 15.15 5.89
N MET A 6 -0.10 15.08 7.07
CA MET A 6 0.51 14.66 8.31
C MET A 6 1.14 13.31 8.02
N VAL A 7 2.47 13.24 8.06
CA VAL A 7 3.16 11.97 8.26
C VAL A 7 2.65 11.53 9.63
N GLY A 8 1.72 10.56 9.63
CA GLY A 8 1.15 10.07 10.87
C GLY A 8 2.24 9.49 11.78
N GLU A 9 1.90 9.15 13.01
CA GLU A 9 2.85 8.48 13.90
C GLU A 9 3.46 7.27 13.18
N GLN A 10 4.79 7.12 13.32
CA GLN A 10 5.47 5.95 12.78
C GLN A 10 4.89 4.70 13.45
N PRO A 11 4.73 3.58 12.71
CA PRO A 11 4.29 2.33 13.31
C PRO A 11 5.13 1.98 14.54
N GLY A 12 4.47 1.77 15.68
CA GLY A 12 5.09 1.26 16.90
C GLY A 12 5.40 -0.24 16.80
N GLU A 13 6.08 -0.79 17.80
CA GLU A 13 6.46 -2.22 17.82
C GLU A 13 5.25 -3.17 17.80
N ASP A 14 4.10 -2.73 18.32
CA ASP A 14 2.87 -3.51 18.38
C ASP A 14 1.94 -3.31 17.17
N ASP A 15 2.30 -2.42 16.23
CA ASP A 15 1.45 -2.13 15.09
C ASP A 15 1.56 -3.21 14.01
N GLU A 16 0.40 -3.67 13.54
CA GLU A 16 0.31 -4.68 12.49
C GLU A 16 0.08 -4.01 11.13
N LEU A 17 0.95 -4.33 10.15
CA LEU A 17 0.77 -3.87 8.77
C LEU A 17 -0.01 -4.88 7.93
N PHE A 18 -0.95 -4.36 7.17
CA PHE A 18 -1.78 -5.10 6.22
C PHE A 18 -1.69 -4.46 4.85
N VAL A 19 -1.97 -5.23 3.82
CA VAL A 19 -2.16 -4.74 2.46
C VAL A 19 -3.61 -4.89 2.05
N ILE A 20 -4.13 -3.91 1.32
CA ILE A 20 -5.46 -3.96 0.72
C ILE A 20 -5.35 -3.50 -0.73
N GLY A 21 -6.06 -4.17 -1.65
CA GLY A 21 -5.88 -3.92 -3.06
C GLY A 21 -6.92 -4.56 -3.95
N SER A 22 -6.75 -4.39 -5.26
CA SER A 22 -7.65 -4.99 -6.25
C SER A 22 -7.65 -6.53 -6.20
N PHE A 23 -6.54 -7.15 -5.80
CA PHE A 23 -6.40 -8.61 -5.69
C PHE A 23 -7.32 -9.25 -4.65
N ASN A 24 -7.83 -8.48 -3.68
CA ASN A 24 -8.86 -8.90 -2.73
C ASN A 24 -10.14 -8.06 -2.82
N GLY A 25 -10.35 -7.40 -3.97
CA GLY A 25 -11.52 -6.60 -4.27
C GLY A 25 -11.67 -5.37 -3.38
N TRP A 26 -10.60 -4.91 -2.72
CA TRP A 26 -10.63 -3.83 -1.72
C TRP A 26 -11.54 -4.12 -0.52
N THR A 27 -11.69 -5.39 -0.13
CA THR A 27 -12.67 -5.78 0.91
C THR A 27 -12.05 -6.22 2.24
N LYS A 28 -10.96 -6.97 2.21
CA LYS A 28 -10.36 -7.56 3.41
C LYS A 28 -8.85 -7.36 3.41
N PRO A 29 -8.30 -6.49 4.28
CA PRO A 29 -6.86 -6.36 4.43
C PRO A 29 -6.19 -7.70 4.78
N GLU A 30 -5.06 -7.98 4.14
CA GLU A 30 -4.27 -9.19 4.36
C GLU A 30 -2.97 -8.86 5.09
N LYS A 31 -2.62 -9.68 6.09
CA LYS A 31 -1.51 -9.38 7.00
C LYS A 31 -0.18 -9.51 6.25
N MET A 32 0.69 -8.51 6.42
CA MET A 32 2.07 -8.57 5.93
C MET A 32 2.96 -9.30 6.94
N THR A 33 4.00 -9.96 6.46
CA THR A 33 4.95 -10.69 7.29
C THR A 33 6.24 -9.88 7.43
N TYR A 34 6.65 -9.57 8.66
CA TYR A 34 7.98 -9.01 8.89
C TYR A 34 9.04 -10.08 8.62
N VAL A 35 10.01 -9.75 7.78
CA VAL A 35 11.14 -10.63 7.44
C VAL A 35 12.42 -9.96 7.95
N GLU A 36 12.97 -10.51 9.04
CA GLU A 36 14.14 -9.95 9.75
C GLU A 36 15.36 -9.78 8.85
N GLU A 37 15.61 -10.73 7.94
CA GLU A 37 16.73 -10.70 6.99
C GLU A 37 16.73 -9.43 6.13
N PHE A 38 15.55 -8.92 5.78
CA PHE A 38 15.39 -7.73 4.95
C PHE A 38 15.02 -6.48 5.75
N GLY A 39 14.83 -6.62 7.07
CA GLY A 39 14.32 -5.55 7.93
C GLY A 39 13.02 -4.92 7.40
N SER A 40 12.15 -5.73 6.77
CA SER A 40 11.03 -5.22 5.97
C SER A 40 9.78 -6.10 6.11
N TYR A 41 8.61 -5.48 5.96
CA TYR A 41 7.33 -6.20 5.83
C TYR A 41 7.11 -6.61 4.37
N ILE A 42 6.77 -7.88 4.16
CA ILE A 42 6.61 -8.48 2.83
C ILE A 42 5.21 -9.08 2.68
N PHE A 43 4.66 -8.93 1.49
CA PHE A 43 3.44 -9.61 1.06
C PHE A 43 3.55 -10.01 -0.42
N ALA A 44 3.19 -11.25 -0.73
CA ALA A 44 3.08 -11.73 -2.10
C ALA A 44 1.62 -11.62 -2.55
N LEU A 45 1.36 -10.82 -3.58
CA LEU A 45 0.02 -10.64 -4.14
C LEU A 45 -0.18 -11.47 -5.41
N PRO A 46 -1.35 -12.10 -5.61
CA PRO A 46 -1.69 -12.72 -6.88
C PRO A 46 -2.03 -11.65 -7.91
N LEU A 47 -1.54 -11.82 -9.14
CA LEU A 47 -1.95 -10.99 -10.29
C LEU A 47 -3.15 -11.65 -10.99
N GLY A 48 -4.21 -10.88 -11.23
CA GLY A 48 -5.35 -11.33 -12.03
C GLY A 48 -5.06 -11.39 -13.54
N GLU A 49 -6.10 -11.63 -14.35
CA GLU A 49 -5.98 -11.81 -15.81
C GLU A 49 -5.33 -10.61 -16.54
N ALA A 50 -5.50 -9.39 -16.01
CA ALA A 50 -4.90 -8.19 -16.58
C ALA A 50 -3.39 -8.04 -16.29
N CYS A 51 -2.84 -8.87 -15.38
CA CYS A 51 -1.49 -8.75 -14.83
C CYS A 51 -1.18 -7.38 -14.22
N VAL A 52 -2.20 -6.62 -13.81
CA VAL A 52 -2.05 -5.29 -13.21
C VAL A 52 -2.90 -5.23 -11.96
N GLU A 53 -2.25 -4.99 -10.82
CA GLU A 53 -2.92 -4.87 -9.52
C GLU A 53 -2.57 -3.54 -8.86
N GLN A 54 -3.48 -3.06 -8.02
CA GLN A 54 -3.37 -1.81 -7.27
C GLN A 54 -3.45 -2.10 -5.78
N PHE A 55 -2.69 -1.36 -4.97
CA PHE A 55 -2.72 -1.56 -3.52
C PHE A 55 -2.41 -0.31 -2.69
N GLN A 56 -2.77 -0.41 -1.41
CA GLN A 56 -2.39 0.49 -0.31
C GLN A 56 -1.97 -0.38 0.89
N ILE A 57 -1.22 0.20 1.82
CA ILE A 57 -0.90 -0.44 3.10
C ILE A 57 -1.83 0.17 4.17
N CYS A 58 -2.28 -0.64 5.11
CA CYS A 58 -3.20 -0.28 6.18
C CYS A 58 -2.63 -0.73 7.52
N MET A 59 -2.66 0.15 8.52
CA MET A 59 -2.25 -0.19 9.87
C MET A 59 -3.43 -0.69 10.69
N ASN A 60 -3.22 -1.76 11.47
CA ASN A 60 -4.18 -2.31 12.43
C ASN A 60 -5.58 -2.57 11.85
N LYS A 61 -5.65 -2.89 10.54
CA LYS A 61 -6.90 -3.09 9.77
C LYS A 61 -7.84 -1.86 9.77
N ASN A 62 -7.31 -0.67 10.04
CA ASN A 62 -8.07 0.58 10.07
C ASN A 62 -8.00 1.31 8.72
N GLU A 63 -9.13 1.43 8.04
CA GLU A 63 -9.24 2.06 6.71
C GLU A 63 -8.87 3.56 6.70
N TYR A 64 -8.86 4.23 7.85
CA TYR A 64 -8.46 5.63 7.99
C TYR A 64 -6.96 5.80 8.25
N PHE A 65 -6.23 4.71 8.53
CA PHE A 65 -4.79 4.70 8.78
C PHE A 65 -4.08 3.95 7.66
N LYS A 66 -4.02 4.61 6.49
CA LYS A 66 -3.39 4.05 5.30
C LYS A 66 -2.06 4.72 5.01
N ILE A 67 -1.10 3.92 4.55
CA ILE A 67 0.13 4.39 3.92
C ILE A 67 -0.09 4.26 2.41
N PHE A 68 0.15 5.35 1.67
CA PHE A 68 -0.22 5.49 0.26
C PHE A 68 0.72 6.43 -0.48
N PRO A 69 0.81 6.37 -1.82
CA PRO A 69 1.65 7.28 -2.58
C PRO A 69 1.04 8.68 -2.74
N ALA A 70 1.88 9.71 -2.86
CA ALA A 70 1.45 11.08 -3.12
C ALA A 70 0.80 11.26 -4.50
N ALA A 71 1.16 10.40 -5.47
CA ALA A 71 0.64 10.41 -6.83
C ALA A 71 -0.40 9.31 -7.04
N LYS A 72 -1.27 9.50 -8.04
CA LYS A 72 -2.20 8.47 -8.48
C LYS A 72 -1.48 7.40 -9.30
N MET A 73 -1.92 6.14 -9.16
CA MET A 73 -1.42 5.01 -9.96
C MET A 73 0.12 4.94 -9.98
N ALA A 74 0.72 5.04 -8.80
CA ALA A 74 2.13 5.35 -8.66
C ALA A 74 3.03 4.10 -8.72
N GLY A 75 4.25 4.28 -9.20
CA GLY A 75 5.31 3.27 -9.15
C GLY A 75 6.08 3.27 -7.82
N PRO A 76 7.16 2.47 -7.73
CA PRO A 76 7.94 2.31 -6.50
C PRO A 76 8.66 3.59 -6.04
N ASP A 77 8.98 4.51 -6.95
CA ASP A 77 9.72 5.74 -6.64
C ASP A 77 8.83 6.89 -6.10
N ALA A 78 7.55 6.62 -5.88
CA ALA A 78 6.61 7.62 -5.43
C ALA A 78 6.88 8.04 -3.99
N ILE A 79 6.72 9.34 -3.70
CA ILE A 79 6.72 9.85 -2.33
C ILE A 79 5.64 9.13 -1.53
N VAL A 80 6.02 8.57 -0.40
CA VAL A 80 5.12 7.85 0.52
C VAL A 80 4.51 8.83 1.51
N LEU A 81 3.19 8.75 1.71
CA LEU A 81 2.41 9.57 2.64
C LEU A 81 1.63 8.70 3.63
N GLY A 82 1.11 9.35 4.67
CA GLY A 82 0.36 8.72 5.75
C GLY A 82 1.26 8.33 6.94
N PRO A 83 0.75 7.55 7.90
CA PRO A 83 -0.60 6.97 7.94
C PRO A 83 -1.72 8.02 7.93
N GLY A 84 -2.76 7.84 7.12
CA GLY A 84 -3.90 8.74 7.08
C GLY A 84 -4.95 8.38 6.03
N MET A 85 -5.88 9.30 5.77
CA MET A 85 -6.91 9.11 4.75
C MET A 85 -6.33 9.27 3.33
N ALA A 86 -6.24 8.14 2.62
CA ALA A 86 -5.76 8.13 1.24
C ALA A 86 -6.79 8.75 0.26
N PRO A 87 -6.42 9.74 -0.56
CA PRO A 87 -7.28 10.23 -1.64
C PRO A 87 -7.60 9.15 -2.68
N VAL A 88 -8.72 9.31 -3.38
CA VAL A 88 -9.15 8.36 -4.43
C VAL A 88 -8.09 8.29 -5.54
N GLY A 89 -7.63 7.06 -5.82
CA GLY A 89 -6.66 6.75 -6.88
C GLY A 89 -5.20 6.86 -6.45
N ASN A 90 -4.91 7.34 -5.23
CA ASN A 90 -3.55 7.32 -4.66
C ASN A 90 -3.24 5.90 -4.17
N VAL A 91 -2.80 5.09 -5.11
CA VAL A 91 -2.51 3.65 -4.95
C VAL A 91 -1.21 3.36 -5.69
N TRP A 92 -0.46 2.37 -5.22
CA TRP A 92 0.64 1.82 -6.00
C TRP A 92 0.10 0.86 -7.05
N VAL A 93 0.83 0.72 -8.15
CA VAL A 93 0.53 -0.21 -9.25
C VAL A 93 1.64 -1.23 -9.34
N VAL A 94 1.26 -2.50 -9.35
CA VAL A 94 2.13 -3.61 -9.76
C VAL A 94 1.71 -4.02 -11.17
N ASP A 95 2.59 -3.77 -12.13
CA ASP A 95 2.40 -4.14 -13.54
C ASP A 95 3.31 -5.31 -13.87
N GLY A 96 2.74 -6.51 -13.92
CA GLY A 96 3.44 -7.75 -14.28
C GLY A 96 3.35 -8.10 -15.75
N ARG A 97 2.88 -7.19 -16.61
CA ARG A 97 2.88 -7.42 -18.06
C ARG A 97 4.33 -7.43 -18.57
N PRO A 98 4.63 -8.22 -19.61
CA PRO A 98 5.97 -8.19 -20.22
C PRO A 98 6.26 -6.78 -20.75
N GLU A 99 7.50 -6.31 -20.54
CA GLU A 99 7.97 -5.11 -21.22
C GLU A 99 7.79 -5.28 -22.72
N LYS A 100 7.24 -4.25 -23.38
CA LYS A 100 7.17 -4.24 -24.83
C LYS A 100 8.59 -4.05 -25.35
N ILE A 101 9.12 -5.10 -25.98
CA ILE A 101 10.36 -5.10 -26.76
C ILE A 101 10.17 -4.26 -28.02
#